data_AF-A0A3P2IMP4-F1
#
_entry.id   AF-A0A3P2IMP4-F1
#
_cell.length_a   1.000
_cell.length_b   1.000
_cell.length_c   1.000
_cell.angle_alpha   90.00
_cell.angle_beta   90.00
_cell.angle_gamma   90.00
#
_symmetry.space_group_name_H-M   'P 1'
#
loop_
_entity.id
_entity.type
_entity.pdbx_description
1 polymer ?
#
loop_
_entity_poly.entity_id
_entity_poly.type
_entity_poly.pdbx_seq_one_letter_code
_entity_poly.pdbx_strand_id
1 'polypeptide(L)'
;MSFSERTIEIRDRGDRLVLTGNARTLEWHRHVTSPDEIEKIKAQQKDLYQKASYESGWDNYETARQLRRQAEQLSLGFVEECWRNHPEVIQAVEKFEYPVFIDEEMALFNANQDAGID
;
A
#
# COMPACT_ATOMS: atom_id res chain seq x y z
N MET A 1 -23.11 -0.62 2.15
CA MET A 1 -21.77 -0.07 1.88
C MET A 1 -20.83 -0.63 2.93
N SER A 2 -19.69 -1.20 2.55
CA SER A 2 -18.64 -1.59 3.49
C SER A 2 -17.46 -0.63 3.35
N PHE A 3 -16.94 -0.18 4.48
CA PHE A 3 -15.71 0.57 4.56
C PHE A 3 -14.52 -0.40 4.56
N SER A 4 -13.41 -0.01 3.93
CA SER A 4 -12.16 -0.77 4.01
C SER A 4 -11.02 0.23 3.88
N GLU A 5 -10.19 0.42 4.92
CA GLU A 5 -8.94 1.16 4.74
C GLU A 5 -8.01 0.33 3.84
N ARG A 6 -7.33 1.02 2.92
CA ARG A 6 -6.46 0.36 1.93
C ARG A 6 -5.11 1.04 1.85
N THR A 7 -5.12 2.36 1.66
CA THR A 7 -3.90 3.12 1.38
C THR A 7 -3.90 4.39 2.20
N ILE A 8 -2.74 4.70 2.78
CA ILE A 8 -2.40 5.98 3.37
C ILE A 8 -1.71 6.79 2.28
N GLU A 9 -2.14 8.03 2.06
CA GLU A 9 -1.46 8.99 1.18
C GLU A 9 -1.04 10.22 2.00
N ILE A 10 0.24 10.58 1.92
CA ILE A 10 0.77 11.85 2.43
C ILE A 10 1.03 12.75 1.24
N ARG A 11 0.45 13.95 1.26
CA ARG A 11 0.63 14.97 0.24
C ARG A 11 1.19 16.25 0.85
N ASP A 12 1.96 16.99 0.05
CA ASP A 12 2.46 18.29 0.46
C ASP A 12 1.40 19.39 0.29
N ARG A 13 1.77 20.65 0.59
CA ARG A 13 0.87 21.80 0.48
C ARG A 13 0.38 22.09 -0.95
N GLY A 14 1.10 21.60 -1.96
CA GLY A 14 0.75 21.73 -3.38
C GLY A 14 -0.01 20.53 -3.92
N ASP A 15 -0.54 19.65 -3.06
CA ASP A 15 -1.22 18.41 -3.43
C ASP A 15 -0.32 17.39 -4.16
N ARG A 16 1.01 17.53 -4.02
CA ARG A 16 1.97 16.59 -4.59
C ARG A 16 2.13 15.39 -3.67
N LEU A 17 2.03 14.19 -4.23
CA LEU A 17 2.16 12.95 -3.48
C LEU A 17 3.60 12.76 -2.98
N VAL A 18 3.75 12.61 -1.66
CA VAL A 18 5.04 12.52 -0.96
C VAL A 18 5.35 11.10 -0.54
N LEU A 19 4.35 10.39 0.00
CA LEU A 19 4.52 9.05 0.55
C LEU A 19 3.19 8.30 0.49
N THR A 20 3.26 7.00 0.33
CA THR A 20 2.12 6.10 0.40
C THR A 20 2.42 4.94 1.33
N GLY A 21 1.39 4.39 1.97
CA GLY A 21 1.53 3.24 2.85
C GLY A 21 0.30 2.35 2.86
N ASN A 22 0.45 1.15 3.40
CA ASN A 22 -0.64 0.23 3.64
C ASN A 22 -1.38 0.65 4.92
N ALA A 23 -2.68 0.94 4.80
CA ALA A 23 -3.45 1.41 5.94
C ALA A 23 -3.69 0.34 7.03
N ARG A 24 -3.56 -0.95 6.70
CA ARG A 24 -3.77 -2.06 7.64
C ARG A 24 -2.50 -2.41 8.42
N THR A 25 -1.37 -2.50 7.72
CA THR A 25 -0.08 -2.82 8.36
C THR A 25 0.68 -1.58 8.83
N LEU A 26 0.22 -0.39 8.41
CA LEU A 26 0.91 0.90 8.59
C LEU A 26 2.32 0.92 7.96
N GLU A 27 2.63 -0.01 7.06
CA GLU A 27 3.92 -0.07 6.37
C GLU A 27 3.97 0.90 5.20
N TRP A 28 5.07 1.63 5.09
CA TRP A 28 5.31 2.55 3.98
C TRP A 28 5.76 1.81 2.72
N HIS A 29 5.25 2.20 1.56
CA HIS A 29 5.69 1.64 0.28
C HIS A 29 7.03 2.22 -0.13
N ARG A 30 7.91 1.35 -0.67
CA ARG A 30 9.18 1.79 -1.25
C ARG A 30 8.92 2.72 -2.43
N HIS A 31 9.61 3.85 -2.47
CA HIS A 31 9.55 4.77 -3.59
C HIS A 31 10.09 4.10 -4.85
N VAL A 32 9.33 4.19 -5.94
CA VAL A 32 9.80 3.84 -7.28
C VAL A 32 10.57 5.03 -7.82
N THR A 33 11.89 4.88 -7.91
CA THR A 33 12.80 5.98 -8.25
C THR A 33 13.36 5.88 -9.66
N SER A 34 13.33 4.70 -10.27
CA SER A 34 13.86 4.46 -11.60
C SER A 34 12.81 4.80 -12.68
N PRO A 35 13.11 5.68 -13.65
CA PRO A 35 12.24 5.96 -14.79
C PRO A 35 11.83 4.69 -15.54
N ASP A 36 12.77 3.76 -15.75
CA ASP A 36 12.51 2.48 -16.44
C ASP A 36 11.52 1.60 -15.66
N GLU A 37 11.60 1.63 -14.33
CA GLU A 37 10.69 0.89 -13.46
C GLU A 37 9.29 1.51 -13.49
N ILE A 38 9.21 2.84 -13.50
CA ILE A 38 7.95 3.58 -13.65
C ILE A 38 7.30 3.26 -14.99
N GLU A 39 8.05 3.25 -16.08
CA GLU A 39 7.52 2.90 -17.40
C GLU A 39 7.02 1.46 -17.47
N LYS A 40 7.78 0.50 -16.91
CA LYS A 40 7.34 -0.90 -16.81
C LYS A 40 6.06 -1.03 -16.01
N ILE A 41 5.97 -0.36 -14.86
CA ILE A 41 4.78 -0.38 -14.02
C ILE A 41 3.58 0.26 -14.77
N LYS A 42 3.78 1.39 -15.44
CA LYS A 42 2.72 2.03 -16.25
C LYS A 42 2.25 1.11 -17.39
N ALA A 43 3.16 0.38 -18.03
CA ALA A 43 2.81 -0.59 -19.06
C ALA A 43 1.98 -1.75 -18.48
N GLN A 44 2.37 -2.28 -17.32
CA GLN A 44 1.62 -3.32 -16.61
C GLN A 44 0.23 -2.85 -16.17
N GLN A 45 0.12 -1.61 -15.65
CA GLN A 45 -1.17 -1.01 -15.31
C GLN A 45 -2.08 -0.91 -16.53
N LYS A 46 -1.55 -0.43 -17.65
CA LYS A 46 -2.32 -0.30 -18.88
C LYS A 46 -2.86 -1.65 -19.36
N ASP A 47 -2.05 -2.70 -19.31
CA ASP A 47 -2.46 -4.07 -19.66
C ASP A 47 -3.56 -4.58 -18.71
N LEU A 48 -3.41 -4.37 -17.40
CA LEU A 48 -4.41 -4.76 -16.39
C LEU A 48 -5.73 -4.00 -16.57
N TYR A 49 -5.70 -2.70 -16.85
CA TYR A 49 -6.91 -1.91 -17.13
C TYR A 49 -7.59 -2.37 -18.43
N GLN A 50 -6.81 -2.71 -19.45
CA GLN A 50 -7.35 -3.23 -20.70
C GLN A 50 -8.04 -4.58 -20.51
N LYS A 51 -7.40 -5.50 -19.75
CA LYS A 51 -8.00 -6.77 -19.35
C LYS A 51 -9.26 -6.56 -18.51
N ALA A 52 -9.23 -5.63 -17.55
CA ALA A 52 -10.41 -5.32 -16.74
C ALA A 52 -11.57 -4.80 -17.59
N SER A 53 -11.29 -3.96 -18.59
CA SER A 53 -12.30 -3.46 -19.53
C SER A 53 -12.89 -4.59 -20.37
N TYR A 54 -12.05 -5.53 -20.81
CA TYR A 54 -12.50 -6.70 -21.56
C TYR A 54 -13.42 -7.58 -20.71
N GLU A 55 -12.98 -7.97 -19.51
CA GLU A 55 -13.78 -8.78 -18.57
C GLU A 55 -15.10 -8.12 -18.17
N SER A 56 -15.10 -6.79 -17.99
CA SER A 56 -16.32 -6.03 -17.70
C SER A 56 -17.34 -6.07 -18.84
N GLY A 57 -16.90 -6.33 -20.08
CA GLY A 57 -17.77 -6.52 -21.24
C GLY A 57 -18.44 -7.91 -21.28
N TRP A 58 -17.90 -8.88 -20.52
CA TRP A 58 -18.38 -10.27 -20.45
C TRP A 58 -19.21 -10.56 -19.19
N ASP A 59 -19.83 -9.55 -18.59
CA ASP A 59 -20.57 -9.66 -17.31
C ASP A 59 -19.71 -10.10 -16.11
N ASN A 60 -18.37 -10.10 -16.27
CA ASN A 60 -17.41 -10.55 -15.25
C ASN A 60 -16.90 -9.37 -14.40
N TYR A 61 -17.85 -8.66 -13.77
CA TYR A 61 -17.58 -7.43 -13.03
C TYR A 61 -16.63 -7.61 -11.84
N GLU A 62 -16.69 -8.75 -11.13
CA GLU A 62 -15.82 -8.99 -9.99
C GLU A 62 -14.37 -9.20 -10.43
N THR A 63 -14.13 -9.91 -11.54
CA THR A 63 -12.79 -10.08 -12.12
C THR A 63 -12.24 -8.76 -12.62
N ALA A 64 -13.07 -7.96 -13.32
CA ALA A 64 -12.69 -6.61 -13.72
C ALA A 64 -12.36 -5.72 -12.51
N ARG A 65 -13.08 -5.85 -11.40
CA ARG A 65 -12.78 -5.13 -10.15
C ARG A 65 -11.45 -5.57 -9.54
N GLN A 66 -11.15 -6.87 -9.54
CA GLN A 66 -9.86 -7.39 -9.06
C GLN A 66 -8.69 -6.93 -9.92
N LEU A 67 -8.83 -6.91 -11.24
CA LEU A 67 -7.81 -6.43 -12.17
C LEU A 67 -7.53 -4.93 -12.00
N ARG A 68 -8.57 -4.11 -11.81
CA ARG A 68 -8.40 -2.68 -11.48
C ARG A 68 -7.66 -2.50 -10.16
N ARG A 69 -7.98 -3.30 -9.14
CA ARG A 69 -7.27 -3.28 -7.85
C ARG A 69 -5.79 -3.63 -7.99
N GLN A 70 -5.46 -4.63 -8.78
CA GLN A 70 -4.07 -5.00 -9.04
C GLN A 70 -3.33 -3.85 -9.73
N ALA A 71 -3.97 -3.18 -10.70
CA ALA A 71 -3.39 -2.01 -11.35
C ALA A 71 -3.13 -0.88 -10.35
N GLU A 72 -4.09 -0.56 -9.48
CA GLU A 72 -3.94 0.45 -8.42
C GLU A 72 -2.77 0.13 -7.47
N GLN A 73 -2.62 -1.14 -7.09
CA GLN A 73 -1.54 -1.58 -6.21
C GLN A 73 -0.15 -1.38 -6.81
N LEU A 74 -0.01 -1.55 -8.12
CA LEU A 74 1.27 -1.35 -8.79
C LEU A 74 1.74 0.11 -8.76
N SER A 75 0.82 1.08 -8.70
CA SER A 75 1.17 2.52 -8.55
C SER A 75 1.48 2.94 -7.13
N LEU A 76 1.34 2.08 -6.13
CA LEU A 76 1.46 2.53 -4.73
C LEU A 76 2.82 3.18 -4.46
N GLY A 77 3.92 2.70 -5.04
CA GLY A 77 5.24 3.33 -4.87
C GLY A 77 5.49 4.58 -5.74
N PHE A 78 4.51 5.06 -6.51
CA PHE A 78 4.66 6.26 -7.35
C PHE A 78 4.55 7.52 -6.50
N VAL A 79 5.67 8.21 -6.39
CA VAL A 79 5.79 9.49 -5.68
C VAL A 79 6.22 10.57 -6.68
N GLU A 80 5.81 11.81 -6.42
CA GLU A 80 6.23 12.97 -7.23
C GLU A 80 7.74 13.12 -7.24
N GLU A 81 8.31 13.49 -8.40
CA GLU A 81 9.76 13.42 -8.63
C GLU A 81 10.57 14.21 -7.61
N CYS A 82 10.07 15.38 -7.20
CA CYS A 82 10.71 16.25 -6.20
C CYS A 82 10.79 15.63 -4.79
N TRP A 83 10.01 14.60 -4.49
CA TRP A 83 9.98 13.91 -3.19
C TRP A 83 10.69 12.55 -3.22
N ARG A 84 11.06 12.04 -4.40
CA ARG A 84 11.80 10.77 -4.53
C ARG A 84 13.18 10.89 -3.89
N ASN A 85 13.48 9.97 -2.96
CA ASN A 85 14.70 9.97 -2.16
C ASN A 85 14.99 11.29 -1.42
N HIS A 86 13.96 12.10 -1.15
CA HIS A 86 14.16 13.35 -0.41
C HIS A 86 14.61 13.02 1.03
N PRO A 87 15.69 13.64 1.55
CA PRO A 87 16.30 13.26 2.82
C PRO A 87 15.34 13.42 4.00
N GLU A 88 14.49 14.45 3.99
CA GLU A 88 13.48 14.64 5.03
C GLU A 88 12.43 13.53 5.05
N VAL A 89 12.03 13.02 3.87
CA VAL A 89 11.03 11.94 3.76
C VAL A 89 11.65 10.63 4.22
N ILE A 90 12.88 10.33 3.80
CA ILE A 90 13.63 9.15 4.27
C ILE A 90 13.76 9.20 5.80
N GLN A 91 14.21 10.34 6.34
CA GLN A 91 14.37 10.49 7.78
C GLN A 91 13.03 10.38 8.53
N ALA A 92 11.94 10.91 7.98
CA ALA A 92 10.61 10.79 8.59
C ALA A 92 10.13 9.35 8.63
N VAL A 93 10.36 8.57 7.56
CA VAL A 93 10.04 7.14 7.50
C VAL A 93 10.90 6.33 8.47
N GLU A 94 12.21 6.62 8.56
CA GLU A 94 13.13 5.95 9.49
C GLU A 94 12.79 6.23 10.96
N LYS A 95 12.35 7.46 11.26
CA LYS A 95 11.94 7.87 12.61
C LYS A 95 10.51 7.43 12.95
N PHE A 96 9.76 6.88 12.01
CA PHE A 96 8.39 6.47 12.26
C PHE A 96 8.37 5.26 13.21
N GLU A 97 7.85 5.48 14.41
CA GLU A 97 7.66 4.42 15.39
C GLU A 97 6.37 3.67 15.06
N TYR A 98 6.52 2.40 14.65
CA TYR A 98 5.39 1.54 14.39
C TYR A 98 4.69 1.18 15.71
N PRO A 99 3.36 1.35 15.80
CA PRO A 99 2.64 0.85 16.95
C PRO A 99 2.79 -0.68 16.99
N VAL A 100 3.11 -1.21 18.17
CA VAL A 100 3.10 -2.66 18.38
C VAL A 100 1.65 -3.12 18.35
N PHE A 101 1.25 -3.74 17.25
CA PHE A 101 0.00 -4.47 17.20
C PHE A 101 0.20 -5.75 18.01
N ILE A 102 -0.22 -5.72 19.27
CA ILE A 102 -0.35 -6.95 20.05
C ILE A 102 -1.57 -7.65 19.46
N ASP A 103 -1.35 -8.69 18.67
CA ASP A 103 -2.44 -9.61 18.36
C ASP A 103 -3.01 -10.09 19.70
N GLU A 104 -4.29 -9.81 19.97
CA GLU A 104 -4.95 -10.22 21.22
C GLU A 104 -4.80 -11.74 21.44
N GLU A 105 -4.64 -12.51 20.37
CA GLU A 105 -4.30 -13.93 20.40
C GLU A 105 -2.93 -14.21 21.04
N MET A 106 -1.88 -13.44 20.70
CA MET A 106 -0.54 -13.56 21.30
C MET A 106 -0.52 -13.10 22.77
N ALA A 107 -1.36 -12.13 23.15
CA ALA A 107 -1.52 -11.73 24.55
C ALA A 107 -2.15 -12.85 25.40
N LEU A 108 -3.10 -13.60 24.84
CA LEU A 108 -3.76 -14.73 25.51
C LEU A 108 -2.83 -15.95 25.63
N PHE A 109 -1.97 -16.20 24.65
CA PHE A 109 -0.97 -17.28 24.73
C PHE A 109 0.08 -17.03 25.83
N ASN A 110 0.57 -15.80 25.98
CA ASN A 110 1.53 -15.47 27.04
C ASN A 110 0.91 -15.45 28.44
N ALA A 111 -0.35 -15.00 28.57
CA ALA A 111 -1.06 -15.02 29.86
C ALA A 111 -1.30 -16.44 30.40
N ASN A 112 -1.49 -17.43 29.51
CA ASN A 112 -1.63 -18.84 29.91
C ASN A 112 -0.29 -19.52 30.24
N GLN A 113 0.84 -18.95 29.81
CA GLN A 113 2.18 -19.50 30.11
C GLN A 113 2.72 -18.99 31.45
N ASP A 114 2.35 -17.78 31.86
CA ASP A 114 2.64 -17.21 33.19
C ASP A 114 1.70 -17.72 34.29
N ALA A 115 0.54 -18.28 33.92
CA ALA A 115 -0.36 -18.98 34.85
C ALA A 115 0.09 -20.43 35.08
N GLY A 116 1.39 -20.63 35.33
CA GLY A 116 1.97 -21.91 35.73
C GLY A 116 1.09 -22.59 36.77
N ILE A 117 0.38 -23.63 36.32
CA ILE A 117 -0.29 -24.60 37.19
C ILE A 117 0.84 -25.49 37.72
N ASP A 118 1.29 -25.19 38.93
CA ASP A 118 1.80 -26.23 39.86
C ASP A 118 0.63 -27.15 40.27
#